data_AF-A0A0B7FQ40-F1
#
_entry.id   AF-A0A0B7FQ40-F1
#
_cell.length_a   1.000
_cell.length_b   1.000
_cell.length_c   1.000
_cell.angle_alpha   90.00
_cell.angle_beta   90.00
_cell.angle_gamma   90.00
#
_symmetry.space_group_name_H-M   'P 1'
#
loop_
_entity.id
_entity.type
_entity.pdbx_description
1 polymer ?
#
loop_
_entity_poly.entity_id
_entity_poly.type
_entity_poly.pdbx_seq_one_letter_code
_entity_poly.pdbx_strand_id
1 'polypeptide(L)'
;MSSVRELSSPIASPPPSKRAKLDVTEEFTDAGHIAEAPIETQRDGHKAKKPKKARVKRQNIEPYSHEDVLWHDVKAILGSEAVEAATVQNKDWESPLPFGTELELIVSGLTSTGDSISTHTSPVGPWAIVVPFALPGEKIRTKIYRSSRLHSFGDLLEVVETNNTMRDSSLIRCKYFGKCAGCQHQMIPYAAQLLLKEDIVRKAFENFSGMPSDSIPAPLATIPSPKQYNYRTKITPHFDAPPANRTRRGGKAKAGAKDAAANWELRIGFNQIGRRSVLDIEECPIATPVLNAALTPAREQVRSNIHTYKRGATLLLRDSLEPRSPPCDDAVQVQNEAPISIAKGTDDQGTEHICITDSKAIVHERVGEFEFTFPAGQFFQNNNSVLKPLTDYVRDAILHPIPFEEEGSITSQPPTHLVDTYCGSGLFSITLSPYFEVIAGIEISADSIAFAQRNAELNNIPTSKCTFRAGTASSIFASVGNGEFPPERTAVVIDPPRKGCDEPFIEQLVAFLPATLVYVSCNVHTQARDVGSILRKTQGAGVGRRYRIESIRGFDLFPQTAHVESVAVLRLY
;
A
#
# COMPACT_ATOMS: atom_id res chain seq x y z
N MET A 1 -3.18 -65.95 26.75
CA MET A 1 -2.38 -65.76 27.98
C MET A 1 -2.18 -64.27 28.19
N SER A 2 -2.52 -63.80 29.38
CA SER A 2 -2.57 -62.43 29.87
C SER A 2 -1.24 -61.65 29.78
N SER A 3 -1.33 -60.32 29.67
CA SER A 3 -0.73 -59.32 30.58
C SER A 3 -0.64 -57.95 29.87
N VAL A 4 -1.54 -56.99 30.14
CA VAL A 4 -1.45 -55.86 31.09
C VAL A 4 -0.51 -54.71 30.66
N ARG A 5 -1.11 -53.51 30.73
CA ARG A 5 -0.68 -52.15 30.39
C ARG A 5 0.60 -51.68 31.08
N GLU A 6 1.30 -50.74 30.44
CA GLU A 6 1.79 -49.53 31.09
C GLU A 6 1.78 -48.35 30.10
N LEU A 7 1.06 -47.27 30.48
CA LEU A 7 0.98 -45.98 29.81
C LEU A 7 2.05 -45.08 30.42
N SER A 8 3.01 -44.62 29.63
CA SER A 8 3.95 -43.57 30.00
C SER A 8 3.68 -42.30 29.19
N SER A 9 3.32 -41.23 29.89
CA SER A 9 3.17 -39.88 29.35
C SER A 9 4.55 -39.28 28.99
N PRO A 10 4.71 -38.59 27.86
CA PRO A 10 5.84 -37.69 27.68
C PRO A 10 5.52 -36.28 28.17
N ILE A 11 6.39 -35.83 29.05
CA ILE A 11 6.51 -34.55 29.72
C ILE A 11 6.57 -33.38 28.72
N ALA A 12 5.84 -32.31 29.04
CA ALA A 12 5.84 -31.05 28.31
C ALA A 12 7.22 -30.38 28.35
N SER A 13 7.73 -29.98 27.18
CA SER A 13 8.98 -29.21 27.04
C SER A 13 8.71 -27.70 27.19
N PRO A 14 9.56 -26.95 27.91
CA PRO A 14 9.40 -25.51 28.11
C PRO A 14 9.78 -24.68 26.86
N PRO A 15 9.27 -23.43 26.73
CA PRO A 15 9.46 -22.59 25.56
C PRO A 15 10.91 -22.06 25.43
N PRO A 16 11.38 -21.77 24.20
CA PRO A 16 12.78 -21.44 23.94
C PRO A 16 13.18 -20.06 24.50
N SER A 17 14.42 -20.00 24.98
CA SER A 17 15.08 -18.82 25.54
C SER A 17 15.43 -17.79 24.46
N LYS A 18 15.49 -16.52 24.90
CA LYS A 18 15.78 -15.34 24.08
C LYS A 18 17.14 -15.44 23.39
N ARG A 19 17.16 -15.24 22.07
CA ARG A 19 18.38 -15.00 21.29
C ARG A 19 19.12 -13.77 21.82
N ALA A 20 20.40 -13.94 22.15
CA ALA A 20 21.32 -12.89 22.54
C ALA A 20 21.59 -11.94 21.35
N LYS A 21 21.73 -10.65 21.64
CA LYS A 21 22.22 -9.65 20.69
C LYS A 21 23.72 -9.87 20.51
N LEU A 22 24.17 -9.98 19.27
CA LEU A 22 25.57 -9.78 18.91
C LEU A 22 25.84 -8.27 18.91
N ASP A 23 26.71 -7.84 19.83
CA ASP A 23 27.39 -6.54 19.76
C ASP A 23 28.51 -6.65 18.71
N VAL A 24 28.50 -5.75 17.73
CA VAL A 24 29.64 -5.50 16.86
C VAL A 24 30.36 -4.28 17.41
N THR A 25 31.56 -4.53 17.91
CA THR A 25 32.55 -3.54 18.33
C THR A 25 33.24 -2.98 17.09
N GLU A 26 33.16 -1.67 16.87
CA GLU A 26 34.14 -0.95 16.04
C GLU A 26 35.03 -0.11 16.97
N GLU A 27 36.31 -0.44 16.95
CA GLU A 27 37.41 0.27 17.58
C GLU A 27 37.67 1.59 16.83
N PHE A 28 37.69 2.71 17.55
CA PHE A 28 38.44 3.90 17.15
C PHE A 28 39.32 4.33 18.31
N THR A 29 40.62 4.41 18.01
CA THR A 29 41.73 4.72 18.90
C THR A 29 41.78 6.19 19.28
N ASP A 30 41.81 6.42 20.59
CA ASP A 30 42.70 7.29 21.39
C ASP A 30 43.08 8.70 20.88
N ALA A 31 42.75 9.74 21.68
CA ALA A 31 43.74 10.59 22.36
C ALA A 31 43.10 11.77 23.13
N GLY A 32 43.25 11.74 24.46
CA GLY A 32 43.65 12.89 25.30
C GLY A 32 42.70 14.08 25.50
N HIS A 33 42.06 14.20 26.66
CA HIS A 33 42.65 14.91 27.82
C HIS A 33 41.66 15.07 28.98
N ILE A 34 42.21 14.89 30.17
CA ILE A 34 41.61 14.98 31.50
C ILE A 34 41.78 16.41 32.03
N ALA A 35 40.74 16.98 32.64
CA ALA A 35 40.83 17.91 33.78
C ALA A 35 39.39 18.17 34.29
N GLU A 36 39.01 17.52 35.38
CA GLU A 36 38.89 18.09 36.74
C GLU A 36 37.71 19.05 36.93
N ALA A 37 36.75 18.58 37.74
CA ALA A 37 35.63 19.34 38.25
C ALA A 37 36.03 20.13 39.50
N PRO A 38 35.54 21.36 39.69
CA PRO A 38 35.41 21.97 41.00
C PRO A 38 33.96 21.85 41.52
N ILE A 39 33.89 21.36 42.75
CA ILE A 39 32.77 21.46 43.68
C ILE A 39 32.48 22.96 43.94
N GLU A 40 31.21 23.38 43.97
CA GLU A 40 30.70 24.26 45.04
C GLU A 40 29.20 24.59 44.96
N THR A 41 28.54 24.38 46.12
CA THR A 41 27.46 25.16 46.75
C THR A 41 26.06 25.26 46.13
N GLN A 42 25.11 24.73 46.89
CA GLN A 42 23.70 25.12 46.88
C GLN A 42 23.55 26.59 47.29
N ARG A 43 22.82 27.38 46.49
CA ARG A 43 22.04 28.52 46.97
C ARG A 43 20.71 28.62 46.22
N ASP A 44 19.67 28.71 47.02
CA ASP A 44 18.27 28.91 46.64
C ASP A 44 18.05 30.20 45.84
N GLY A 45 17.18 30.10 44.85
CA GLY A 45 16.73 31.24 44.06
C GLY A 45 15.58 30.85 43.14
N HIS A 46 14.34 30.92 43.66
CA HIS A 46 13.12 30.83 42.87
C HIS A 46 13.08 31.94 41.80
N LYS A 47 13.38 31.59 40.54
CA LYS A 47 13.02 32.39 39.36
C LYS A 47 12.01 31.61 38.53
N ALA A 48 10.79 32.15 38.46
CA ALA A 48 9.73 31.66 37.60
C ALA A 48 10.23 31.57 36.13
N LYS A 49 10.35 30.35 35.61
CA LYS A 49 10.69 30.11 34.20
C LYS A 49 9.48 30.48 33.35
N LYS A 50 9.60 31.56 32.56
CA LYS A 50 8.71 31.79 31.41
C LYS A 50 8.69 30.52 30.53
N PRO A 51 7.52 30.08 30.03
CA PRO A 51 7.47 28.88 29.21
C PRO A 51 8.26 29.14 27.93
N LYS A 52 9.35 28.36 27.74
CA LYS A 52 10.04 28.31 26.45
C LYS A 52 9.02 27.76 25.45
N LYS A 53 8.52 28.60 24.52
CA LYS A 53 7.80 28.11 23.33
C LYS A 53 8.71 27.06 22.70
N ALA A 54 8.29 25.80 22.71
CA ALA A 54 9.01 24.73 22.05
C ALA A 54 9.11 25.12 20.57
N ARG A 55 10.32 25.48 20.12
CA ARG A 55 10.58 25.79 18.72
C ARG A 55 10.32 24.49 17.96
N VAL A 56 9.18 24.40 17.29
CA VAL A 56 8.80 23.24 16.46
C VAL A 56 9.97 23.04 15.49
N LYS A 57 10.61 21.87 15.59
CA LYS A 57 11.72 21.52 14.72
C LYS A 57 11.13 21.41 13.32
N ARG A 58 11.42 22.38 12.44
CA ARG A 58 10.98 22.38 11.04
C ARG A 58 11.52 21.10 10.40
N GLN A 59 10.68 20.09 10.22
CA GLN A 59 11.08 18.84 9.61
C GLN A 59 11.05 19.03 8.09
N ASN A 60 12.09 18.55 7.42
CA ASN A 60 12.03 18.40 5.97
C ASN A 60 10.97 17.34 5.67
N ILE A 61 10.07 17.65 4.74
CA ILE A 61 9.07 16.71 4.25
C ILE A 61 9.84 15.56 3.59
N GLU A 62 9.54 14.32 4.00
CA GLU A 62 10.18 13.13 3.43
C GLU A 62 9.75 12.99 1.97
N PRO A 63 10.68 12.92 1.00
CA PRO A 63 10.33 12.81 -0.42
C PRO A 63 9.43 11.62 -0.72
N TYR A 64 8.44 11.81 -1.59
CA TYR A 64 7.46 10.81 -2.01
C TYR A 64 6.58 10.25 -0.87
N SER A 65 6.64 10.85 0.32
CA SER A 65 5.72 10.57 1.40
C SER A 65 4.33 11.16 1.10
N HIS A 66 3.33 10.74 1.88
CA HIS A 66 1.99 11.33 1.80
C HIS A 66 1.98 12.85 2.03
N GLU A 67 2.89 13.37 2.86
CA GLU A 67 3.00 14.82 3.10
C GLU A 67 3.66 15.54 1.91
N ASP A 68 4.57 14.87 1.18
CA ASP A 68 5.18 15.42 -0.04
C ASP A 68 4.18 15.49 -1.19
N VAL A 69 3.40 14.43 -1.38
CA VAL A 69 2.31 14.41 -2.36
C VAL A 69 1.34 15.56 -2.11
N LEU A 70 0.87 15.70 -0.87
CA LEU A 70 -0.01 16.80 -0.48
C LEU A 70 0.66 18.17 -0.68
N TRP A 71 1.96 18.28 -0.42
CA TRP A 71 2.71 19.53 -0.62
C TRP A 71 2.71 20.00 -2.08
N HIS A 72 2.73 19.08 -3.05
CA HIS A 72 2.56 19.43 -4.46
C HIS A 72 1.16 19.97 -4.77
N ASP A 73 0.10 19.39 -4.22
CA ASP A 73 -1.26 19.92 -4.36
C ASP A 73 -1.41 21.30 -3.69
N VAL A 74 -0.78 21.50 -2.52
CA VAL A 74 -0.74 22.81 -1.83
C VAL A 74 0.00 23.86 -2.65
N LYS A 75 1.14 23.53 -3.26
CA LYS A 75 1.84 24.45 -4.17
C LYS A 75 0.97 24.81 -5.38
N ALA A 76 0.30 23.82 -5.97
CA ALA A 76 -0.53 24.01 -7.14
C ALA A 76 -1.71 24.96 -6.86
N ILE A 77 -2.39 24.82 -5.72
CA ILE A 77 -3.55 25.66 -5.38
C ILE A 77 -3.16 27.08 -4.92
N LEU A 78 -2.01 27.23 -4.25
CA LEU A 78 -1.54 28.54 -3.77
C LEU A 78 -0.78 29.34 -4.83
N GLY A 79 -0.19 28.65 -5.81
CA GLY A 79 0.68 29.24 -6.83
C GLY A 79 2.13 29.39 -6.35
N SER A 80 3.08 29.11 -7.25
CA SER A 80 4.52 29.11 -6.94
C SER A 80 5.01 30.45 -6.37
N GLU A 81 4.58 31.58 -6.94
CA GLU A 81 4.97 32.91 -6.49
C GLU A 81 4.59 33.18 -5.03
N ALA A 82 3.37 32.79 -4.62
CA ALA A 82 2.90 32.98 -3.25
C ALA A 82 3.67 32.09 -2.26
N VAL A 83 3.97 30.84 -2.65
CA VAL A 83 4.75 29.90 -1.84
C VAL A 83 6.19 30.38 -1.66
N GLU A 84 6.82 30.86 -2.73
CA GLU A 84 8.17 31.42 -2.69
C GLU A 84 8.23 32.67 -1.82
N ALA A 85 7.29 33.61 -2.00
CA ALA A 85 7.19 34.81 -1.19
C ALA A 85 7.04 34.49 0.31
N ALA A 86 6.18 33.54 0.68
CA ALA A 86 5.99 33.12 2.07
C ALA A 86 7.23 32.41 2.64
N THR A 87 7.92 31.60 1.83
CA THR A 87 9.15 30.89 2.21
C THR A 87 10.30 31.87 2.46
N VAL A 88 10.51 32.84 1.56
CA VAL A 88 11.52 33.91 1.71
C VAL A 88 11.26 34.74 2.97
N GLN A 89 9.98 35.04 3.25
CA GLN A 89 9.58 35.75 4.47
C GLN A 89 9.59 34.89 5.74
N ASN A 90 9.94 33.58 5.66
CA ASN A 90 9.90 32.63 6.78
C ASN A 90 8.51 32.47 7.44
N LYS A 91 7.43 32.76 6.71
CA LYS A 91 6.04 32.69 7.17
C LYS A 91 5.33 31.40 6.76
N ASP A 92 6.00 30.52 6.03
CA ASP A 92 5.46 29.28 5.50
C ASP A 92 4.97 28.29 6.57
N TRP A 93 5.39 28.44 7.83
CA TRP A 93 4.90 27.64 8.96
C TRP A 93 4.00 28.41 9.94
N GLU A 94 3.76 29.70 9.67
CA GLU A 94 3.00 30.58 10.54
C GLU A 94 1.53 30.57 10.14
N SER A 95 0.81 29.55 10.62
CA SER A 95 -0.62 29.42 10.33
C SER A 95 -1.41 30.66 10.78
N PRO A 96 -2.22 31.27 9.90
CA PRO A 96 -3.15 32.34 10.28
C PRO A 96 -4.35 31.83 11.08
N LEU A 97 -4.48 30.50 11.24
CA LEU A 97 -5.65 29.84 11.78
C LEU A 97 -5.31 29.08 13.07
N PRO A 98 -5.71 29.61 14.24
CA PRO A 98 -5.61 28.89 15.50
C PRO A 98 -6.37 27.56 15.50
N PHE A 99 -5.97 26.68 16.43
CA PHE A 99 -6.72 25.45 16.71
C PHE A 99 -8.16 25.78 17.11
N GLY A 100 -9.11 25.03 16.55
CA GLY A 100 -10.54 25.18 16.83
C GLY A 100 -11.23 26.27 16.04
N THR A 101 -10.51 27.05 15.21
CA THR A 101 -11.12 28.04 14.32
C THR A 101 -12.10 27.37 13.36
N GLU A 102 -13.29 27.94 13.24
CA GLU A 102 -14.32 27.50 12.32
C GLU A 102 -14.43 28.49 11.15
N LEU A 103 -14.55 27.96 9.94
CA LEU A 103 -14.58 28.75 8.69
C LEU A 103 -15.61 28.17 7.74
N GLU A 104 -16.19 29.04 6.90
CA GLU A 104 -16.90 28.64 5.69
C GLU A 104 -16.02 28.85 4.47
N LEU A 105 -15.93 27.84 3.61
CA LEU A 105 -15.04 27.83 2.45
C LEU A 105 -15.77 27.20 1.26
N ILE A 106 -15.41 27.60 0.03
CA ILE A 106 -15.78 26.87 -1.18
C ILE A 106 -14.65 25.89 -1.50
N VAL A 107 -15.00 24.63 -1.77
CA VAL A 107 -14.03 23.60 -2.13
C VAL A 107 -13.54 23.81 -3.56
N SER A 108 -12.22 23.94 -3.71
CA SER A 108 -11.61 24.20 -5.02
C SER A 108 -11.35 22.91 -5.80
N GLY A 109 -10.96 21.84 -5.12
CA GLY A 109 -10.61 20.58 -5.77
C GLY A 109 -10.40 19.43 -4.79
N LEU A 110 -9.92 18.29 -5.32
CA LEU A 110 -9.44 17.16 -4.53
C LEU A 110 -7.91 17.04 -4.66
N THR A 111 -7.28 16.73 -3.54
CA THR A 111 -5.88 16.36 -3.44
C THR A 111 -5.64 14.99 -4.05
N SER A 112 -4.39 14.69 -4.37
CA SER A 112 -3.97 13.37 -4.84
C SER A 112 -4.15 12.27 -3.78
N THR A 113 -4.41 12.67 -2.52
CA THR A 113 -4.66 11.77 -1.38
C THR A 113 -6.15 11.53 -1.13
N GLY A 114 -7.05 12.18 -1.88
CA GLY A 114 -8.50 11.99 -1.81
C GLY A 114 -9.27 12.92 -0.89
N ASP A 115 -8.58 13.83 -0.19
CA ASP A 115 -9.21 14.86 0.63
C ASP A 115 -9.46 16.13 -0.20
N SER A 116 -10.44 16.93 0.21
CA SER A 116 -10.68 18.23 -0.42
C SER A 116 -9.60 19.25 -0.10
N ILE A 117 -9.40 20.20 -1.00
CA ILE A 117 -8.51 21.34 -0.80
C ILE A 117 -9.19 22.64 -1.23
N SER A 118 -9.05 23.66 -0.39
CA SER A 118 -9.61 25.01 -0.59
C SER A 118 -8.55 26.07 -0.31
N THR A 119 -8.67 27.24 -0.95
CA THR A 119 -7.86 28.41 -0.61
C THR A 119 -8.58 29.32 0.39
N HIS A 120 -7.90 29.65 1.48
CA HIS A 120 -8.28 30.69 2.42
C HIS A 120 -7.37 31.91 2.22
N THR A 121 -7.96 33.08 1.96
CA THR A 121 -7.20 34.32 1.86
C THR A 121 -7.08 34.95 3.24
N SER A 122 -5.85 35.18 3.70
CA SER A 122 -5.55 35.80 4.99
C SER A 122 -4.66 37.04 4.81
N PRO A 123 -4.54 37.92 5.82
CA PRO A 123 -3.63 39.06 5.76
C PRO A 123 -2.15 38.70 5.59
N VAL A 124 -1.75 37.46 5.90
CA VAL A 124 -0.38 36.96 5.74
C VAL A 124 -0.14 36.27 4.39
N GLY A 125 -1.17 36.17 3.55
CA GLY A 125 -1.13 35.50 2.24
C GLY A 125 -2.20 34.42 2.08
N PRO A 126 -2.23 33.76 0.91
CA PRO A 126 -3.11 32.61 0.67
C PRO A 126 -2.65 31.41 1.50
N TRP A 127 -3.61 30.62 1.99
CA TRP A 127 -3.37 29.47 2.86
C TRP A 127 -4.28 28.32 2.46
N ALA A 128 -3.77 27.09 2.34
CA ALA A 128 -4.57 25.95 1.91
C ALA A 128 -5.29 25.29 3.09
N ILE A 129 -6.52 24.84 2.89
CA ILE A 129 -7.30 24.10 3.89
C ILE A 129 -7.66 22.73 3.31
N VAL A 130 -7.29 21.67 4.03
CA VAL A 130 -7.51 20.28 3.63
C VAL A 130 -8.58 19.68 4.53
N VAL A 131 -9.68 19.19 3.93
CA VAL A 131 -10.84 18.68 4.67
C VAL A 131 -11.32 17.36 4.05
N PRO A 132 -11.47 16.28 4.83
CA PRO A 132 -11.97 15.02 4.29
C PRO A 132 -13.47 15.08 3.95
N PHE A 133 -13.91 14.24 3.02
CA PHE A 133 -15.31 14.01 2.63
C PHE A 133 -16.09 15.19 2.02
N ALA A 134 -15.45 16.34 1.82
CA ALA A 134 -16.00 17.44 1.03
C ALA A 134 -15.62 17.29 -0.45
N LEU A 135 -16.41 17.86 -1.35
CA LEU A 135 -16.25 17.70 -2.80
C LEU A 135 -16.12 19.05 -3.52
N PRO A 136 -15.43 19.10 -4.68
CA PRO A 136 -15.28 20.31 -5.48
C PRO A 136 -16.60 21.05 -5.73
N GLY A 137 -16.58 22.37 -5.58
CA GLY A 137 -17.74 23.24 -5.75
C GLY A 137 -18.68 23.32 -4.54
N GLU A 138 -18.47 22.51 -3.50
CA GLU A 138 -19.29 22.59 -2.28
C GLU A 138 -18.92 23.79 -1.42
N LYS A 139 -19.92 24.38 -0.78
CA LYS A 139 -19.71 25.30 0.35
C LYS A 139 -19.73 24.48 1.63
N ILE A 140 -18.66 24.52 2.39
CA ILE A 140 -18.51 23.72 3.62
C ILE A 140 -18.22 24.58 4.83
N ARG A 141 -18.64 24.10 6.00
CA ARG A 141 -18.17 24.59 7.29
C ARG A 141 -17.18 23.59 7.88
N THR A 142 -16.00 24.07 8.25
CA THR A 142 -14.91 23.22 8.76
C THR A 142 -14.31 23.77 10.05
N LYS A 143 -13.72 22.88 10.86
CA LYS A 143 -13.03 23.22 12.10
C LYS A 143 -11.57 22.80 12.06
N ILE A 144 -10.66 23.75 12.18
CA ILE A 144 -9.22 23.50 12.11
C ILE A 144 -8.74 22.75 13.35
N TYR A 145 -8.00 21.65 13.16
CA TYR A 145 -7.43 20.86 14.26
C TYR A 145 -5.90 20.72 14.19
N ARG A 146 -5.29 20.96 13.03
CA ARG A 146 -3.83 20.89 12.83
C ARG A 146 -3.40 21.84 11.73
N SER A 147 -2.20 22.40 11.83
CA SER A 147 -1.55 23.12 10.74
C SER A 147 -0.18 22.54 10.44
N SER A 148 0.24 22.61 9.19
CA SER A 148 1.58 22.30 8.69
C SER A 148 2.03 23.44 7.76
N ARG A 149 3.02 23.22 6.91
CA ARG A 149 3.60 24.22 6.02
C ARG A 149 2.58 24.70 4.97
N LEU A 150 2.18 25.97 5.04
CA LEU A 150 1.20 26.64 4.16
C LEU A 150 -0.18 25.99 4.06
N HIS A 151 -0.50 25.06 4.95
CA HIS A 151 -1.82 24.43 4.96
C HIS A 151 -2.28 24.04 6.37
N SER A 152 -3.60 23.93 6.51
CA SER A 152 -4.26 23.44 7.72
C SER A 152 -5.19 22.27 7.41
N PHE A 153 -5.32 21.37 8.36
CA PHE A 153 -6.29 20.27 8.33
C PHE A 153 -7.52 20.65 9.15
N GLY A 154 -8.69 20.43 8.57
CA GLY A 154 -9.98 20.66 9.20
C GLY A 154 -10.83 19.40 9.29
N ASP A 155 -11.65 19.31 10.34
CA ASP A 155 -12.77 18.38 10.40
C ASP A 155 -13.95 18.98 9.62
N LEU A 156 -14.64 18.18 8.80
CA LEU A 156 -15.89 18.60 8.15
C LEU A 156 -17.01 18.68 9.20
N LEU A 157 -17.56 19.88 9.42
CA LEU A 157 -18.72 20.06 10.31
C LEU A 157 -20.03 19.91 9.55
N GLU A 158 -20.13 20.55 8.38
CA GLU A 158 -21.36 20.61 7.59
C GLU A 158 -21.03 20.92 6.11
N VAL A 159 -21.83 20.35 5.20
CA VAL A 159 -21.90 20.78 3.80
C VAL A 159 -23.08 21.73 3.70
N VAL A 160 -22.79 23.03 3.59
CA VAL A 160 -23.79 24.11 3.56
C VAL A 160 -24.48 24.17 2.20
N GLU A 161 -23.71 24.03 1.11
CA GLU A 161 -24.23 23.94 -0.25
C GLU A 161 -23.59 22.75 -0.96
N THR A 162 -24.42 21.84 -1.45
CA THR A 162 -24.01 20.56 -2.04
C THR A 162 -23.80 20.67 -3.54
N ASN A 163 -22.75 20.00 -4.05
CA ASN A 163 -22.59 19.74 -5.47
C ASN A 163 -23.36 18.47 -5.86
N ASN A 164 -24.62 18.63 -6.27
CA ASN A 164 -25.50 17.50 -6.62
C ASN A 164 -25.06 16.70 -7.86
N THR A 165 -24.08 17.17 -8.63
CA THR A 165 -23.53 16.40 -9.76
C THR A 165 -22.49 15.37 -9.32
N MET A 166 -21.80 15.64 -8.21
CA MET A 166 -20.70 14.81 -7.71
C MET A 166 -21.00 14.13 -6.38
N ARG A 167 -21.90 14.71 -5.57
CA ARG A 167 -22.41 14.11 -4.33
C ARG A 167 -23.75 13.43 -4.58
N ASP A 168 -23.77 12.13 -4.34
CA ASP A 168 -24.99 11.34 -4.16
C ASP A 168 -24.86 10.49 -2.89
N SER A 169 -25.49 10.96 -1.80
CA SER A 169 -25.47 10.27 -0.51
C SER A 169 -26.23 8.94 -0.52
N SER A 170 -27.10 8.69 -1.51
CA SER A 170 -27.83 7.42 -1.63
C SER A 170 -26.92 6.25 -2.04
N LEU A 171 -25.73 6.56 -2.59
CA LEU A 171 -24.71 5.57 -2.96
C LEU A 171 -23.95 4.99 -1.74
N ILE A 172 -24.04 5.65 -0.57
CA ILE A 172 -23.31 5.25 0.62
C ILE A 172 -23.91 3.95 1.18
N ARG A 173 -23.15 2.86 1.11
CA ARG A 173 -23.57 1.55 1.64
C ARG A 173 -23.05 1.27 3.06
N CYS A 174 -22.05 2.01 3.52
CA CYS A 174 -21.46 1.81 4.84
C CYS A 174 -21.97 2.85 5.83
N LYS A 175 -22.63 2.41 6.91
CA LYS A 175 -23.07 3.29 7.99
C LYS A 175 -21.93 3.96 8.78
N TYR A 176 -20.70 3.50 8.60
CA TYR A 176 -19.48 4.07 9.19
C TYR A 176 -18.73 5.02 8.26
N PHE A 177 -19.23 5.23 7.03
CA PHE A 177 -18.66 6.21 6.11
C PHE A 177 -18.64 7.60 6.75
N GLY A 178 -17.60 8.39 6.49
CA GLY A 178 -17.36 9.66 7.18
C GLY A 178 -16.67 9.55 8.55
N LYS A 179 -16.61 8.35 9.14
CA LYS A 179 -15.94 8.10 10.44
C LYS A 179 -14.78 7.11 10.32
N CYS A 180 -14.97 6.01 9.61
CA CYS A 180 -13.93 5.02 9.34
C CYS A 180 -12.90 5.60 8.35
N ALA A 181 -11.61 5.35 8.57
CA ALA A 181 -10.54 5.80 7.67
C ALA A 181 -10.42 4.98 6.38
N GLY A 182 -11.28 3.97 6.17
CA GLY A 182 -11.13 2.98 5.11
C GLY A 182 -11.58 3.41 3.70
N CYS A 183 -12.63 4.24 3.59
CA CYS A 183 -13.19 4.66 2.31
C CYS A 183 -13.41 6.17 2.28
N GLN A 184 -13.15 6.80 1.13
CA GLN A 184 -13.21 8.25 0.92
C GLN A 184 -14.34 8.64 -0.03
N HIS A 185 -14.75 7.76 -0.95
CA HIS A 185 -15.51 8.13 -2.15
C HIS A 185 -16.91 7.52 -2.26
N GLN A 186 -17.47 6.90 -1.21
CA GLN A 186 -18.78 6.21 -1.33
C GLN A 186 -19.95 7.11 -1.77
N MET A 187 -19.84 8.42 -1.59
CA MET A 187 -20.83 9.41 -2.04
C MET A 187 -20.60 9.91 -3.47
N ILE A 188 -19.55 9.45 -4.17
CA ILE A 188 -19.19 9.89 -5.51
C ILE A 188 -19.65 8.84 -6.53
N PRO A 189 -20.39 9.21 -7.59
CA PRO A 189 -20.72 8.30 -8.68
C PRO A 189 -19.49 7.59 -9.23
N TYR A 190 -19.60 6.29 -9.49
CA TYR A 190 -18.42 5.46 -9.78
C TYR A 190 -17.61 5.95 -10.99
N ALA A 191 -18.27 6.41 -12.05
CA ALA A 191 -17.60 6.98 -13.22
C ALA A 191 -16.73 8.20 -12.85
N ALA A 192 -17.20 9.06 -11.94
CA ALA A 192 -16.42 10.19 -11.45
C ALA A 192 -15.24 9.73 -10.57
N GLN A 193 -15.35 8.62 -9.83
CA GLN A 193 -14.21 8.05 -9.10
C GLN A 193 -13.08 7.65 -10.05
N LEU A 194 -13.39 7.09 -11.23
CA LEU A 194 -12.40 6.70 -12.22
C LEU A 194 -11.67 7.90 -12.81
N LEU A 195 -12.40 8.99 -13.10
CA LEU A 195 -11.80 10.25 -13.56
C LEU A 195 -10.87 10.87 -12.52
N LEU A 196 -11.25 10.82 -11.23
CA LEU A 196 -10.39 11.28 -10.15
C LEU A 196 -9.11 10.44 -10.04
N LYS A 197 -9.18 9.13 -10.27
CA LYS A 197 -8.01 8.24 -10.26
C LYS A 197 -7.09 8.47 -11.45
N GLU A 198 -7.66 8.74 -12.62
CA GLU A 198 -6.91 9.16 -13.80
C GLU A 198 -6.15 10.47 -13.54
N ASP A 199 -6.81 11.44 -12.89
CA ASP A 199 -6.21 12.71 -12.49
C ASP A 199 -5.03 12.54 -11.51
N ILE A 200 -5.15 11.60 -10.56
CA ILE A 200 -4.07 11.24 -9.63
C ILE A 200 -2.84 10.71 -10.38
N VAL A 201 -3.05 9.84 -11.37
CA VAL A 201 -1.97 9.31 -12.22
C VAL A 201 -1.32 10.44 -13.01
N ARG A 202 -2.12 11.31 -13.64
CA ARG A 202 -1.65 12.48 -14.39
C ARG A 202 -0.77 13.38 -13.53
N LYS A 203 -1.28 13.82 -12.37
CA LYS A 203 -0.55 14.65 -11.40
C LYS A 203 0.73 13.98 -10.91
N ALA A 204 0.73 12.66 -10.73
CA ALA A 204 1.92 11.95 -10.28
C ALA A 204 3.06 12.07 -11.30
N PHE A 205 2.79 11.83 -12.59
CA PHE A 205 3.80 11.95 -13.63
C PHE A 205 4.24 13.40 -13.87
N GLU A 206 3.32 14.37 -13.85
CA GLU A 206 3.67 15.80 -13.96
C GLU A 206 4.60 16.26 -12.83
N ASN A 207 4.34 15.83 -11.61
CA ASN A 207 5.04 16.35 -10.42
C ASN A 207 6.33 15.59 -10.07
N PHE A 208 6.38 14.28 -10.33
CA PHE A 208 7.43 13.41 -9.78
C PHE A 208 8.31 12.76 -10.84
N SER A 209 7.94 12.78 -12.12
CA SER A 209 8.79 12.19 -13.16
C SER A 209 10.07 13.00 -13.39
N GLY A 210 10.05 14.32 -13.18
CA GLY A 210 11.16 15.20 -13.56
C GLY A 210 11.42 15.19 -15.08
N MET A 211 10.41 14.87 -15.88
CA MET A 211 10.42 14.95 -17.34
C MET A 211 9.60 16.16 -17.80
N PRO A 212 9.90 16.79 -18.95
CA PRO A 212 9.04 17.82 -19.54
C PRO A 212 7.64 17.28 -19.80
N SER A 213 6.60 18.09 -19.57
CA SER A 213 5.19 17.73 -19.76
C SER A 213 4.93 17.11 -21.13
N ASP A 214 5.54 17.68 -22.17
CA ASP A 214 5.29 17.30 -23.57
C ASP A 214 5.90 15.93 -23.92
N SER A 215 6.77 15.40 -23.06
CA SER A 215 7.36 14.06 -23.23
C SER A 215 6.57 12.95 -22.54
N ILE A 216 5.56 13.31 -21.74
CA ILE A 216 4.73 12.38 -20.98
C ILE A 216 3.37 12.27 -21.70
N PRO A 217 2.97 11.09 -22.18
CA PRO A 217 1.64 10.93 -22.75
C PRO A 217 0.58 11.11 -21.67
N ALA A 218 -0.57 11.67 -22.04
CA ALA A 218 -1.73 11.73 -21.15
C ALA A 218 -2.14 10.31 -20.72
N PRO A 219 -2.48 10.09 -19.44
CA PRO A 219 -2.97 8.78 -19.00
C PRO A 219 -4.21 8.34 -19.79
N LEU A 220 -4.28 7.07 -20.11
CA LEU A 220 -5.47 6.44 -20.66
C LEU A 220 -6.53 6.28 -19.57
N ALA A 221 -7.78 6.16 -19.99
CA ALA A 221 -8.92 5.96 -19.09
C ALA A 221 -8.68 4.83 -18.09
N THR A 222 -8.95 5.12 -16.81
CA THR A 222 -8.78 4.16 -15.72
C THR A 222 -9.69 2.94 -15.93
N ILE A 223 -9.11 1.74 -15.88
CA ILE A 223 -9.89 0.50 -15.98
C ILE A 223 -10.67 0.27 -14.68
N PRO A 224 -12.00 0.06 -14.76
CA PRO A 224 -12.84 -0.16 -13.59
C PRO A 224 -12.60 -1.53 -12.95
N SER A 225 -12.90 -1.62 -11.66
CA SER A 225 -13.08 -2.90 -10.98
C SER A 225 -14.40 -3.53 -11.42
N PRO A 226 -14.42 -4.84 -11.77
CA PRO A 226 -15.68 -5.55 -11.98
C PRO A 226 -16.58 -5.56 -10.75
N LYS A 227 -16.01 -5.53 -9.54
CA LYS A 227 -16.75 -5.43 -8.27
C LYS A 227 -16.41 -4.14 -7.53
N GLN A 228 -17.41 -3.30 -7.25
CA GLN A 228 -17.24 -2.03 -6.50
C GLN A 228 -17.40 -2.20 -4.98
N TYR A 229 -18.04 -3.29 -4.56
CA TYR A 229 -18.28 -3.73 -3.20
C TYR A 229 -18.04 -5.25 -3.16
N ASN A 230 -17.92 -5.86 -1.98
CA ASN A 230 -17.65 -7.29 -1.85
C ASN A 230 -16.41 -7.78 -2.62
N TYR A 231 -15.41 -6.90 -2.82
CA TYR A 231 -14.21 -7.23 -3.60
C TYR A 231 -13.01 -7.59 -2.71
N ARG A 232 -13.01 -7.13 -1.46
CA ARG A 232 -11.83 -7.14 -0.60
C ARG A 232 -11.68 -8.49 0.09
N THR A 233 -10.73 -9.29 -0.38
CA THR A 233 -10.46 -10.66 0.08
C THR A 233 -9.63 -10.74 1.37
N LYS A 234 -9.19 -9.61 1.94
CA LYS A 234 -8.51 -9.55 3.25
C LYS A 234 -8.90 -8.32 4.04
N ILE A 235 -9.30 -8.56 5.28
CA ILE A 235 -9.48 -7.52 6.27
C ILE A 235 -8.71 -7.84 7.53
N THR A 236 -8.23 -6.80 8.20
CA THR A 236 -7.47 -6.94 9.44
C THR A 236 -8.02 -6.04 10.55
N PRO A 237 -9.20 -6.34 11.13
CA PRO A 237 -9.74 -5.57 12.25
C PRO A 237 -8.79 -5.60 13.45
N HIS A 238 -8.65 -4.46 14.12
CA HIS A 238 -7.81 -4.29 15.30
C HIS A 238 -8.66 -4.07 16.53
N PHE A 239 -8.10 -4.41 17.69
CA PHE A 239 -8.70 -4.07 18.98
C PHE A 239 -7.62 -3.79 20.01
N ASP A 240 -8.04 -3.11 21.05
CA ASP A 240 -7.21 -2.66 22.15
C ASP A 240 -7.36 -3.61 23.34
N ALA A 241 -6.26 -3.88 24.07
CA ALA A 241 -6.35 -4.64 25.32
C ALA A 241 -6.99 -3.80 26.45
N PRO A 242 -7.60 -4.45 27.46
CA PRO A 242 -8.14 -3.78 28.65
C PRO A 242 -7.09 -2.89 29.32
N PRO A 243 -7.43 -1.67 29.78
CA PRO A 243 -6.48 -0.74 30.41
C PRO A 243 -5.72 -1.35 31.59
N ALA A 244 -6.39 -2.19 32.38
CA ALA A 244 -5.79 -2.91 33.51
C ALA A 244 -4.65 -3.86 33.10
N ASN A 245 -4.69 -4.39 31.87
CA ASN A 245 -3.71 -5.33 31.33
C ASN A 245 -2.60 -4.67 30.52
N ARG A 246 -2.72 -3.37 30.19
CA ARG A 246 -1.75 -2.66 29.33
C ARG A 246 -0.42 -2.46 30.05
N THR A 247 0.55 -3.29 29.73
CA THR A 247 1.94 -3.11 30.17
C THR A 247 2.67 -2.14 29.24
N ARG A 248 3.28 -1.08 29.78
CA ARG A 248 4.11 -0.15 29.00
C ARG A 248 5.34 -0.88 28.45
N ARG A 249 5.81 -0.49 27.25
CA ARG A 249 7.20 -0.74 26.82
C ARG A 249 8.09 0.02 27.84
N GLY A 250 8.59 -0.66 28.88
CA GLY A 250 9.31 -0.06 30.01
C GLY A 250 8.60 -0.03 31.38
N GLY A 251 7.55 -0.83 31.61
CA GLY A 251 7.26 -1.34 32.97
C GLY A 251 6.63 -0.43 34.02
N LYS A 252 5.92 0.67 33.69
CA LYS A 252 5.03 1.36 34.65
C LYS A 252 3.66 1.69 34.05
N ALA A 253 2.60 1.34 34.77
CA ALA A 253 1.21 1.76 34.47
C ALA A 253 1.09 3.28 34.58
N LYS A 254 0.25 3.90 33.73
CA LYS A 254 0.03 5.35 33.73
C LYS A 254 -0.72 5.75 35.02
N ALA A 255 -0.23 6.74 35.76
CA ALA A 255 -1.07 7.45 36.73
C ALA A 255 -2.26 8.07 35.95
N GLY A 256 -3.49 7.69 36.31
CA GLY A 256 -4.72 7.95 35.54
C GLY A 256 -5.41 6.70 34.97
N ALA A 257 -4.87 5.50 35.17
CA ALA A 257 -5.46 4.25 34.70
C ALA A 257 -6.79 3.86 35.40
N LYS A 258 -7.09 4.42 36.58
CA LYS A 258 -8.34 4.14 37.31
C LYS A 258 -9.55 4.78 36.65
N ASP A 259 -9.46 6.04 36.22
CA ASP A 259 -10.58 6.74 35.57
C ASP A 259 -10.80 6.26 34.12
N ALA A 260 -9.71 5.88 33.42
CA ALA A 260 -9.78 5.31 32.08
C ALA A 260 -10.34 3.87 32.05
N ALA A 261 -10.35 3.15 33.18
CA ALA A 261 -10.91 1.81 33.28
C ALA A 261 -12.43 1.81 33.47
N ALA A 262 -13.00 2.85 34.09
CA ALA A 262 -14.44 2.91 34.39
C ALA A 262 -15.33 3.03 33.14
N ASN A 263 -14.82 3.66 32.07
CA ASN A 263 -15.55 3.89 30.81
C ASN A 263 -14.90 3.19 29.61
N TRP A 264 -14.09 2.15 29.84
CA TRP A 264 -13.46 1.43 28.74
C TRP A 264 -14.43 0.42 28.13
N GLU A 265 -14.56 0.48 26.81
CA GLU A 265 -15.35 -0.44 26.00
C GLU A 265 -14.44 -1.14 24.99
N LEU A 266 -14.64 -2.45 24.81
CA LEU A 266 -13.95 -3.21 23.77
C LEU A 266 -14.51 -2.81 22.40
N ARG A 267 -13.64 -2.22 21.57
CA ARG A 267 -13.93 -1.90 20.17
C ARG A 267 -13.06 -2.75 19.27
N ILE A 268 -13.68 -3.39 18.28
CA ILE A 268 -13.03 -4.23 17.29
C ILE A 268 -13.39 -3.67 15.91
N GLY A 269 -12.41 -3.29 15.11
CA GLY A 269 -12.69 -2.70 13.80
C GLY A 269 -11.49 -1.99 13.22
N PHE A 270 -11.72 -0.82 12.61
CA PHE A 270 -10.69 -0.05 11.92
C PHE A 270 -10.47 1.30 12.58
N ASN A 271 -9.39 1.99 12.21
CA ASN A 271 -9.13 3.31 12.78
C ASN A 271 -10.16 4.34 12.31
N GLN A 272 -10.50 5.25 13.21
CA GLN A 272 -11.23 6.46 12.89
C GLN A 272 -10.36 7.40 12.03
N ILE A 273 -10.97 8.11 11.09
CA ILE A 273 -10.26 9.10 10.27
C ILE A 273 -9.54 10.14 11.15
N GLY A 274 -8.30 10.47 10.77
CA GLY A 274 -7.45 11.43 11.48
C GLY A 274 -6.98 11.00 12.88
N ARG A 275 -7.36 9.79 13.36
CA ARG A 275 -7.09 9.37 14.74
C ARG A 275 -6.59 7.92 14.81
N ARG A 276 -5.64 7.65 15.70
CA ARG A 276 -5.17 6.28 16.00
C ARG A 276 -6.06 5.59 17.04
N SER A 277 -7.37 5.70 16.86
CA SER A 277 -8.39 5.12 17.74
C SER A 277 -9.28 4.18 16.97
N VAL A 278 -9.52 2.99 17.53
CA VAL A 278 -10.37 1.97 16.93
C VAL A 278 -11.84 2.39 16.99
N LEU A 279 -12.50 2.37 15.84
CA LEU A 279 -13.95 2.43 15.68
C LEU A 279 -14.48 0.99 15.69
N ASP A 280 -15.52 0.74 16.50
CA ASP A 280 -16.15 -0.58 16.53
C ASP A 280 -16.97 -0.78 15.25
N ILE A 281 -16.62 -1.82 14.47
CA ILE A 281 -17.19 -2.12 13.16
C ILE A 281 -17.46 -3.63 13.10
N GLU A 282 -18.72 -3.98 12.89
CA GLU A 282 -19.22 -5.35 12.78
C GLU A 282 -19.36 -5.83 11.34
N GLU A 283 -19.38 -4.92 10.36
CA GLU A 283 -19.53 -5.23 8.95
C GLU A 283 -18.77 -4.22 8.09
N CYS A 284 -18.16 -4.70 7.00
CA CYS A 284 -17.49 -3.89 6.00
C CYS A 284 -18.04 -4.22 4.59
N PRO A 285 -18.87 -3.34 3.97
CA PRO A 285 -19.50 -3.62 2.67
C PRO A 285 -18.53 -3.83 1.50
N ILE A 286 -17.26 -3.45 1.63
CA ILE A 286 -16.25 -3.73 0.60
C ILE A 286 -15.58 -5.09 0.81
N ALA A 287 -15.66 -5.68 2.00
CA ALA A 287 -15.17 -7.03 2.28
C ALA A 287 -16.09 -8.09 1.69
N THR A 288 -15.55 -9.24 1.30
CA THR A 288 -16.36 -10.32 0.73
C THR A 288 -17.37 -10.86 1.76
N PRO A 289 -18.51 -11.43 1.33
CA PRO A 289 -19.56 -11.89 2.24
C PRO A 289 -19.06 -12.92 3.27
N VAL A 290 -18.16 -13.82 2.87
CA VAL A 290 -17.58 -14.84 3.79
C VAL A 290 -16.79 -14.19 4.93
N LEU A 291 -16.12 -13.05 4.68
CA LEU A 291 -15.40 -12.32 5.72
C LEU A 291 -16.33 -11.61 6.69
N ASN A 292 -17.43 -11.02 6.19
CA ASN A 292 -18.44 -10.41 7.06
C ASN A 292 -19.15 -11.47 7.91
N ALA A 293 -19.46 -12.64 7.33
CA ALA A 293 -19.99 -13.79 8.06
C ALA A 293 -19.03 -14.27 9.17
N ALA A 294 -17.73 -14.33 8.87
CA ALA A 294 -16.67 -14.69 9.81
C ALA A 294 -16.39 -13.63 10.90
N LEU A 295 -16.63 -12.35 10.61
CA LEU A 295 -16.32 -11.27 11.53
C LEU A 295 -17.14 -11.36 12.83
N THR A 296 -18.39 -11.81 12.75
CA THR A 296 -19.27 -11.97 13.92
C THR A 296 -18.72 -12.98 14.95
N PRO A 297 -18.47 -14.27 14.59
CA PRO A 297 -17.89 -15.22 15.53
C PRO A 297 -16.47 -14.84 15.96
N ALA A 298 -15.66 -14.23 15.08
CA ALA A 298 -14.32 -13.74 15.45
C ALA A 298 -14.39 -12.66 16.55
N ARG A 299 -15.35 -11.72 16.45
CA ARG A 299 -15.58 -10.69 17.48
C ARG A 299 -16.00 -11.32 18.81
N GLU A 300 -16.85 -12.35 18.78
CA GLU A 300 -17.29 -13.05 19.99
C GLU A 300 -16.16 -13.83 20.67
N GLN A 301 -15.28 -14.45 19.88
CA GLN A 301 -14.07 -15.10 20.40
C GLN A 301 -13.12 -14.10 21.07
N VAL A 302 -12.99 -12.88 20.52
CA VAL A 302 -12.20 -11.82 21.17
C VAL A 302 -12.87 -11.37 22.47
N ARG A 303 -14.19 -11.17 22.47
CA ARG A 303 -14.94 -10.76 23.69
C ARG A 303 -14.79 -11.77 24.82
N SER A 304 -14.97 -13.05 24.54
CA SER A 304 -14.83 -14.11 25.56
C SER A 304 -13.40 -14.19 26.13
N ASN A 305 -12.38 -13.97 25.30
CA ASN A 305 -10.98 -14.10 25.69
C ASN A 305 -10.26 -12.77 25.95
N ILE A 306 -10.95 -11.63 25.97
CA ILE A 306 -10.32 -10.30 26.02
C ILE A 306 -9.41 -10.12 27.23
N HIS A 307 -9.76 -10.76 28.34
CA HIS A 307 -9.01 -10.76 29.60
C HIS A 307 -7.62 -11.39 29.47
N THR A 308 -7.39 -12.26 28.49
CA THR A 308 -6.09 -12.91 28.23
C THR A 308 -5.09 -11.98 27.53
N TYR A 309 -5.58 -10.92 26.86
CA TYR A 309 -4.73 -10.03 26.06
C TYR A 309 -4.03 -8.99 26.93
N LYS A 310 -2.69 -8.96 26.83
CA LYS A 310 -1.81 -7.97 27.50
C LYS A 310 -1.55 -6.72 26.66
N ARG A 311 -1.84 -6.79 25.35
CA ARG A 311 -1.66 -5.73 24.36
C ARG A 311 -2.78 -5.84 23.32
N GLY A 312 -3.09 -4.73 22.66
CA GLY A 312 -3.97 -4.76 21.50
C GLY A 312 -3.44 -5.71 20.43
N ALA A 313 -4.35 -6.27 19.64
CA ALA A 313 -4.04 -7.25 18.62
C ALA A 313 -4.82 -6.96 17.34
N THR A 314 -4.46 -7.69 16.29
CA THR A 314 -5.05 -7.61 14.96
C THR A 314 -5.58 -8.97 14.60
N LEU A 315 -6.84 -9.03 14.20
CA LEU A 315 -7.44 -10.22 13.60
C LEU A 315 -7.02 -10.27 12.13
N LEU A 316 -6.80 -11.48 11.60
CA LEU A 316 -6.67 -11.72 10.17
C LEU A 316 -7.92 -12.47 9.72
N LEU A 317 -8.62 -11.93 8.73
CA LEU A 317 -9.66 -12.65 8.02
C LEU A 317 -9.31 -12.59 6.53
N ARG A 318 -9.11 -13.76 5.93
CA ARG A 318 -8.69 -13.92 4.52
C ARG A 318 -9.64 -14.86 3.81
N ASP A 319 -10.15 -14.42 2.68
CA ASP A 319 -11.01 -15.19 1.81
C ASP A 319 -10.14 -16.18 1.02
N SER A 320 -10.63 -17.41 0.89
CA SER A 320 -10.02 -18.49 0.14
C SER A 320 -11.12 -19.26 -0.55
N LEU A 321 -10.85 -19.68 -1.79
CA LEU A 321 -11.62 -20.75 -2.41
C LEU A 321 -11.55 -21.99 -1.52
N GLU A 322 -12.67 -22.72 -1.42
CA GLU A 322 -12.65 -24.03 -0.77
C GLU A 322 -11.77 -24.98 -1.60
N PRO A 323 -10.77 -25.66 -0.99
CA PRO A 323 -9.92 -26.58 -1.74
C PRO A 323 -10.78 -27.63 -2.42
N ARG A 324 -10.65 -27.77 -3.75
CA ARG A 324 -11.29 -28.88 -4.46
C ARG A 324 -10.74 -30.18 -3.89
N SER A 325 -11.62 -31.10 -3.49
CA SER A 325 -11.23 -32.49 -3.22
C SER A 325 -10.48 -32.99 -4.46
N PRO A 326 -9.28 -33.59 -4.31
CA PRO A 326 -8.59 -34.13 -5.47
C PRO A 326 -9.51 -35.16 -6.16
N PRO A 327 -9.67 -35.12 -7.50
CA PRO A 327 -10.21 -36.26 -8.20
C PRO A 327 -9.31 -37.45 -7.87
N CYS A 328 -9.92 -38.56 -7.45
CA CYS A 328 -9.23 -39.77 -7.01
C CYS A 328 -8.06 -40.12 -7.95
N ASP A 329 -6.83 -40.11 -7.40
CA ASP A 329 -5.80 -41.15 -7.55
C ASP A 329 -4.46 -40.70 -6.91
N ASP A 330 -3.90 -41.60 -6.11
CA ASP A 330 -2.54 -41.66 -5.53
C ASP A 330 -2.01 -40.51 -4.65
N ALA A 331 -2.33 -40.64 -3.36
CA ALA A 331 -1.43 -40.52 -2.20
C ALA A 331 -0.13 -39.70 -2.34
N VAL A 332 -0.25 -38.39 -2.12
CA VAL A 332 0.69 -37.68 -1.24
C VAL A 332 -0.14 -37.06 -0.11
N GLN A 333 -0.24 -37.78 1.01
CA GLN A 333 -0.76 -37.22 2.25
C GLN A 333 0.25 -36.18 2.77
N VAL A 334 0.19 -34.96 2.24
CA VAL A 334 0.56 -33.82 3.06
C VAL A 334 -0.47 -33.80 4.18
N GLN A 335 -0.03 -34.00 5.42
CA GLN A 335 -0.84 -33.78 6.62
C GLN A 335 -1.23 -32.30 6.69
N ASN A 336 -2.17 -31.88 5.84
CA ASN A 336 -2.78 -30.58 5.91
C ASN A 336 -3.96 -30.74 6.85
N GLU A 337 -3.76 -30.33 8.10
CA GLU A 337 -4.87 -29.93 8.98
C GLU A 337 -5.81 -29.07 8.14
N ALA A 338 -7.07 -29.50 7.99
CA ALA A 338 -8.06 -28.73 7.27
C ALA A 338 -8.02 -27.29 7.81
N PRO A 339 -7.93 -26.26 6.94
CA PRO A 339 -7.77 -24.89 7.39
C PRO A 339 -8.89 -24.58 8.38
N ILE A 340 -8.53 -24.05 9.55
CA ILE A 340 -9.50 -23.63 10.57
C ILE A 340 -10.32 -22.48 9.97
N SER A 341 -11.42 -22.87 9.32
CA SER A 341 -12.40 -21.97 8.74
C SER A 341 -13.42 -21.61 9.81
N ILE A 342 -13.65 -20.32 9.97
CA ILE A 342 -14.68 -19.82 10.89
C ILE A 342 -15.98 -19.43 10.19
N ALA A 343 -16.00 -19.47 8.86
CA ALA A 343 -17.21 -19.27 8.05
C ALA A 343 -17.04 -19.89 6.66
N LYS A 344 -18.15 -20.35 6.09
CA LYS A 344 -18.28 -20.76 4.69
C LYS A 344 -19.34 -19.92 4.00
N GLY A 345 -19.20 -19.72 2.70
CA GLY A 345 -20.18 -19.04 1.87
C GLY A 345 -20.00 -19.39 0.40
N THR A 346 -20.92 -18.94 -0.44
CA THR A 346 -20.82 -19.04 -1.89
C THR A 346 -20.77 -17.66 -2.52
N ASP A 347 -20.04 -17.52 -3.61
CA ASP A 347 -20.04 -16.31 -4.42
C ASP A 347 -21.23 -16.26 -5.40
N ASP A 348 -21.32 -15.16 -6.16
CA ASP A 348 -22.38 -14.94 -7.15
C ASP A 348 -22.39 -15.98 -8.28
N GLN A 349 -21.30 -16.75 -8.45
CA GLN A 349 -21.15 -17.82 -9.43
C GLN A 349 -21.37 -19.22 -8.83
N GLY A 350 -21.70 -19.31 -7.54
CA GLY A 350 -21.89 -20.56 -6.82
C GLY A 350 -20.58 -21.25 -6.41
N THR A 351 -19.43 -20.58 -6.52
CA THR A 351 -18.15 -21.08 -6.04
C THR A 351 -18.12 -21.03 -4.53
N GLU A 352 -17.61 -22.07 -3.87
CA GLU A 352 -17.51 -22.14 -2.40
C GLU A 352 -16.26 -21.40 -1.90
N HIS A 353 -16.45 -20.64 -0.82
CA HIS A 353 -15.44 -19.83 -0.16
C HIS A 353 -15.40 -20.10 1.34
N ILE A 354 -14.21 -20.00 1.92
CA ILE A 354 -13.97 -20.14 3.35
C ILE A 354 -13.18 -18.95 3.90
N CYS A 355 -13.41 -18.58 5.16
CA CYS A 355 -12.60 -17.56 5.84
C CYS A 355 -11.47 -18.20 6.65
N ILE A 356 -10.24 -17.95 6.24
CA ILE A 356 -9.00 -18.35 6.91
C ILE A 356 -8.57 -17.27 7.90
N THR A 357 -8.25 -17.68 9.14
CA THR A 357 -7.78 -16.77 10.20
C THR A 357 -6.36 -17.02 10.66
N ASP A 358 -5.84 -18.24 10.47
CA ASP A 358 -4.43 -18.52 10.71
C ASP A 358 -3.57 -17.90 9.60
N SER A 359 -2.67 -17.01 9.99
CA SER A 359 -1.68 -16.38 9.10
C SER A 359 -0.80 -17.35 8.30
N LYS A 360 -0.65 -18.60 8.76
CA LYS A 360 0.19 -19.61 8.10
C LYS A 360 -0.60 -20.58 7.23
N ALA A 361 -1.91 -20.64 7.38
CA ALA A 361 -2.76 -21.52 6.57
C ALA A 361 -2.72 -21.10 5.10
N ILE A 362 -2.83 -22.09 4.22
CA ILE A 362 -2.77 -21.91 2.77
C ILE A 362 -4.12 -21.39 2.27
N VAL A 363 -4.08 -20.28 1.56
CA VAL A 363 -5.19 -19.71 0.78
C VAL A 363 -5.14 -20.26 -0.63
N HIS A 364 -6.30 -20.54 -1.20
CA HIS A 364 -6.50 -20.85 -2.60
C HIS A 364 -7.21 -19.70 -3.28
N GLU A 365 -6.74 -19.30 -4.46
CA GLU A 365 -7.28 -18.19 -5.25
C GLU A 365 -7.25 -18.56 -6.74
N ARG A 366 -8.09 -17.89 -7.55
CA ARG A 366 -8.10 -18.07 -9.00
C ARG A 366 -8.03 -16.74 -9.72
N VAL A 367 -7.15 -16.65 -10.74
CA VAL A 367 -7.04 -15.50 -11.64
C VAL A 367 -7.21 -15.97 -13.08
N GLY A 368 -8.38 -15.73 -13.66
CA GLY A 368 -8.75 -16.34 -14.94
C GLY A 368 -8.79 -17.86 -14.80
N GLU A 369 -8.02 -18.56 -15.62
CA GLU A 369 -7.93 -20.02 -15.58
C GLU A 369 -6.85 -20.53 -14.60
N PHE A 370 -6.04 -19.63 -14.04
CA PHE A 370 -4.87 -20.01 -13.24
C PHE A 370 -5.20 -20.06 -11.74
N GLU A 371 -4.72 -21.10 -11.08
CA GLU A 371 -4.89 -21.30 -9.63
C GLU A 371 -3.64 -20.88 -8.86
N PHE A 372 -3.83 -20.25 -7.70
CA PHE A 372 -2.75 -19.76 -6.85
C PHE A 372 -2.94 -20.25 -5.42
N THR A 373 -1.83 -20.58 -4.80
CA THR A 373 -1.72 -20.85 -3.37
C THR A 373 -0.68 -19.95 -2.72
N PHE A 374 -0.96 -19.51 -1.49
CA PHE A 374 -0.05 -18.71 -0.67
C PHE A 374 -0.51 -18.70 0.80
N PRO A 375 0.36 -18.41 1.78
CA PRO A 375 -0.05 -18.29 3.18
C PRO A 375 -0.94 -17.06 3.40
N ALA A 376 -1.99 -17.17 4.21
CA ALA A 376 -2.97 -16.09 4.45
C ALA A 376 -2.36 -14.77 4.97
N GLY A 377 -1.24 -14.88 5.70
CA GLY A 377 -0.48 -13.75 6.21
C GLY A 377 0.28 -12.98 5.12
N GLN A 378 0.68 -13.65 4.03
CA GLN A 378 1.48 -13.06 2.97
C GLN A 378 0.67 -12.11 2.07
N PHE A 379 1.39 -11.39 1.21
CA PHE A 379 0.79 -10.48 0.25
C PHE A 379 0.30 -11.26 -0.97
N PHE A 380 -0.94 -11.00 -1.33
CA PHE A 380 -1.52 -11.26 -2.64
C PHE A 380 -2.64 -10.23 -2.80
N GLN A 381 -2.89 -9.79 -4.03
CA GLN A 381 -3.78 -8.69 -4.32
C GLN A 381 -5.16 -8.89 -3.67
N ASN A 382 -5.68 -7.83 -3.04
CA ASN A 382 -6.89 -7.93 -2.21
C ASN A 382 -8.18 -7.79 -3.00
N ASN A 383 -8.12 -7.50 -4.30
CA ASN A 383 -9.26 -7.43 -5.20
C ASN A 383 -8.98 -8.42 -6.33
N ASN A 384 -9.47 -9.65 -6.21
CA ASN A 384 -9.25 -10.68 -7.23
C ASN A 384 -9.98 -10.37 -8.54
N SER A 385 -11.13 -9.69 -8.47
CA SER A 385 -12.00 -9.43 -9.62
C SER A 385 -11.33 -8.63 -10.73
N VAL A 386 -10.41 -7.71 -10.39
CA VAL A 386 -9.71 -6.85 -11.36
C VAL A 386 -8.38 -7.45 -11.84
N LEU A 387 -7.91 -8.56 -11.26
CA LEU A 387 -6.62 -9.15 -11.63
C LEU A 387 -6.58 -9.67 -13.05
N LYS A 388 -7.65 -10.30 -13.52
CA LYS A 388 -7.74 -10.74 -14.91
C LYS A 388 -7.68 -9.55 -15.89
N PRO A 389 -8.49 -8.48 -15.74
CA PRO A 389 -8.32 -7.26 -16.54
C PRO A 389 -6.92 -6.66 -16.50
N LEU A 390 -6.25 -6.67 -15.32
CA LEU A 390 -4.89 -6.17 -15.16
C LEU A 390 -3.87 -7.03 -15.93
N THR A 391 -3.89 -8.35 -15.75
CA THR A 391 -2.93 -9.25 -16.41
C THR A 391 -3.19 -9.34 -17.92
N ASP A 392 -4.46 -9.28 -18.36
CA ASP A 392 -4.81 -9.16 -19.78
C ASP A 392 -4.25 -7.87 -20.39
N TYR A 393 -4.36 -6.73 -19.69
CA TYR A 393 -3.78 -5.48 -20.19
C TYR A 393 -2.25 -5.53 -20.24
N VAL A 394 -1.59 -6.09 -19.22
CA VAL A 394 -0.12 -6.25 -19.24
C VAL A 394 0.30 -7.16 -20.39
N ARG A 395 -0.40 -8.27 -20.63
CA ARG A 395 -0.20 -9.15 -21.79
C ARG A 395 -0.31 -8.35 -23.08
N ASP A 396 -1.45 -7.69 -23.29
CA ASP A 396 -1.77 -7.02 -24.55
C ASP A 396 -0.82 -5.86 -24.81
N ALA A 397 -0.47 -5.11 -23.75
CA ALA A 397 0.59 -4.12 -23.81
C ALA A 397 1.89 -4.76 -24.31
N ILE A 398 2.39 -5.84 -23.71
CA ILE A 398 3.67 -6.43 -24.14
C ILE A 398 3.62 -6.92 -25.59
N LEU A 399 2.57 -7.65 -25.96
CA LEU A 399 2.48 -8.38 -27.25
C LEU A 399 2.02 -7.52 -28.43
N HIS A 400 1.29 -6.43 -28.18
CA HIS A 400 0.71 -5.58 -29.23
C HIS A 400 1.20 -4.13 -29.06
N PRO A 401 2.48 -3.85 -29.37
CA PRO A 401 3.04 -2.50 -29.26
C PRO A 401 2.30 -1.51 -30.14
N ILE A 402 2.16 -0.28 -29.64
CA ILE A 402 1.54 0.82 -30.39
C ILE A 402 2.66 1.48 -31.20
N PRO A 403 2.58 1.50 -32.55
CA PRO A 403 3.60 2.15 -33.36
C PRO A 403 3.64 3.65 -33.06
N PHE A 404 4.83 4.23 -32.95
CA PHE A 404 5.00 5.68 -32.91
C PHE A 404 4.98 6.21 -34.34
N GLU A 405 4.15 7.22 -34.60
CA GLU A 405 3.82 7.68 -35.97
C GLU A 405 5.01 8.30 -36.74
N GLU A 406 6.07 8.77 -36.07
CA GLU A 406 7.03 9.72 -36.68
C GLU A 406 8.47 9.22 -36.91
N GLU A 407 8.91 8.08 -36.38
CA GLU A 407 10.31 7.63 -36.54
C GLU A 407 10.36 6.17 -37.01
N GLY A 408 11.07 5.94 -38.12
CA GLY A 408 11.08 4.72 -38.92
C GLY A 408 10.87 3.43 -38.12
N SER A 409 9.77 2.75 -38.43
CA SER A 409 9.28 1.53 -37.78
C SER A 409 10.41 0.55 -37.48
N ILE A 410 10.88 0.53 -36.22
CA ILE A 410 11.48 -0.68 -35.67
C ILE A 410 10.31 -1.64 -35.52
N THR A 411 10.12 -2.50 -36.52
CA THR A 411 9.25 -3.66 -36.41
C THR A 411 9.86 -4.63 -35.40
N SER A 412 9.76 -4.30 -34.10
CA SER A 412 10.18 -5.23 -33.06
C SER A 412 9.16 -6.36 -33.02
N GLN A 413 9.61 -7.57 -33.35
CA GLN A 413 8.84 -8.78 -33.06
C GLN A 413 8.43 -8.78 -31.58
N PRO A 414 7.24 -9.28 -31.22
CA PRO A 414 6.81 -9.32 -29.83
C PRO A 414 7.86 -10.08 -28.99
N PRO A 415 8.17 -9.60 -27.76
CA PRO A 415 9.12 -10.28 -26.89
C PRO A 415 8.70 -11.74 -26.66
N THR A 416 9.65 -12.66 -26.76
CA THR A 416 9.39 -14.08 -26.50
C THR A 416 9.86 -14.51 -25.11
N HIS A 417 10.60 -13.66 -24.40
CA HIS A 417 11.10 -13.90 -23.05
C HIS A 417 10.48 -12.91 -22.06
N LEU A 418 10.19 -13.36 -20.83
CA LEU A 418 9.64 -12.54 -19.76
C LEU A 418 10.51 -12.63 -18.50
N VAL A 419 10.88 -11.47 -17.96
CA VAL A 419 11.44 -11.37 -16.60
C VAL A 419 10.43 -10.65 -15.72
N ASP A 420 9.95 -11.33 -14.69
CA ASP A 420 9.00 -10.81 -13.71
C ASP A 420 9.76 -10.47 -12.42
N THR A 421 9.98 -9.18 -12.18
CA THR A 421 10.74 -8.70 -11.01
C THR A 421 9.80 -8.35 -9.87
N TYR A 422 10.19 -8.72 -8.65
CA TYR A 422 9.32 -8.67 -7.47
C TYR A 422 8.10 -9.59 -7.65
N CYS A 423 8.31 -10.77 -8.25
CA CYS A 423 7.22 -11.61 -8.74
C CYS A 423 6.30 -12.16 -7.64
N GLY A 424 6.70 -12.08 -6.36
CA GLY A 424 5.95 -12.65 -5.25
C GLY A 424 5.64 -14.13 -5.49
N SER A 425 4.36 -14.50 -5.44
CA SER A 425 3.88 -15.86 -5.70
C SER A 425 3.65 -16.18 -7.20
N GLY A 426 4.20 -15.36 -8.11
CA GLY A 426 4.27 -15.61 -9.55
C GLY A 426 3.08 -15.12 -10.37
N LEU A 427 2.37 -14.06 -9.96
CA LEU A 427 1.14 -13.60 -10.62
C LEU A 427 1.33 -13.38 -12.13
N PHE A 428 2.27 -12.52 -12.53
CA PHE A 428 2.51 -12.23 -13.94
C PHE A 428 3.22 -13.39 -14.65
N SER A 429 4.25 -13.96 -14.01
CA SER A 429 4.96 -15.15 -14.53
C SER A 429 4.01 -16.28 -14.97
N ILE A 430 3.01 -16.60 -14.14
CA ILE A 430 2.08 -17.71 -14.37
C ILE A 430 0.98 -17.32 -15.34
N THR A 431 0.31 -16.17 -15.11
CA THR A 431 -0.81 -15.74 -15.96
C THR A 431 -0.41 -15.41 -17.39
N LEU A 432 0.83 -14.95 -17.58
CA LEU A 432 1.39 -14.66 -18.90
C LEU A 432 2.09 -15.86 -19.52
N SER A 433 2.22 -16.98 -18.79
CA SER A 433 2.98 -18.13 -19.26
C SER A 433 2.60 -18.66 -20.64
N PRO A 434 1.33 -18.65 -21.10
CA PRO A 434 1.00 -19.15 -22.45
C PRO A 434 1.66 -18.37 -23.59
N TYR A 435 2.11 -17.14 -23.35
CA TYR A 435 2.54 -16.20 -24.40
C TYR A 435 4.06 -16.04 -24.53
N PHE A 436 4.83 -16.63 -23.61
CA PHE A 436 6.28 -16.56 -23.62
C PHE A 436 6.91 -17.95 -23.77
N GLU A 437 8.09 -17.99 -24.37
CA GLU A 437 8.92 -19.19 -24.53
C GLU A 437 9.66 -19.50 -23.23
N VAL A 438 10.23 -18.47 -22.58
CA VAL A 438 11.05 -18.58 -21.37
C VAL A 438 10.71 -17.47 -20.39
N ILE A 439 10.59 -17.84 -19.11
CA ILE A 439 10.16 -16.95 -18.03
C ILE A 439 11.06 -17.10 -16.82
N ALA A 440 11.50 -15.96 -16.26
CA ALA A 440 12.20 -15.90 -14.98
C ALA A 440 11.46 -14.97 -14.03
N GLY A 441 10.94 -15.52 -12.92
CA GLY A 441 10.47 -14.75 -11.79
C GLY A 441 11.59 -14.50 -10.78
N ILE A 442 11.76 -13.26 -10.33
CA ILE A 442 12.82 -12.86 -9.41
C ILE A 442 12.20 -12.22 -8.18
N GLU A 443 12.55 -12.77 -7.02
CA GLU A 443 12.00 -12.38 -5.73
C GLU A 443 13.07 -12.50 -4.64
N ILE A 444 12.95 -11.72 -3.55
CA ILE A 444 13.88 -11.76 -2.42
C ILE A 444 13.40 -12.73 -1.33
N SER A 445 12.08 -12.90 -1.22
CA SER A 445 11.42 -13.79 -0.27
C SER A 445 11.49 -15.25 -0.73
N ALA A 446 12.29 -16.06 -0.03
CA ALA A 446 12.40 -17.50 -0.28
C ALA A 446 11.03 -18.22 -0.16
N ASP A 447 10.19 -17.80 0.80
CA ASP A 447 8.84 -18.36 0.94
C ASP A 447 7.99 -18.05 -0.28
N SER A 448 8.06 -16.82 -0.81
CA SER A 448 7.29 -16.42 -1.99
C SER A 448 7.74 -17.18 -3.24
N ILE A 449 9.05 -17.42 -3.39
CA ILE A 449 9.61 -18.26 -4.46
C ILE A 449 9.08 -19.70 -4.37
N ALA A 450 9.06 -20.28 -3.18
CA ALA A 450 8.54 -21.64 -2.99
C ALA A 450 7.07 -21.74 -3.40
N PHE A 451 6.26 -20.73 -3.07
CA PHE A 451 4.87 -20.67 -3.54
C PHE A 451 4.74 -20.37 -5.02
N ALA A 452 5.62 -19.56 -5.62
CA ALA A 452 5.63 -19.33 -7.06
C ALA A 452 5.95 -20.61 -7.84
N GLN A 453 6.94 -21.39 -7.39
CA GLN A 453 7.27 -22.71 -7.94
C GLN A 453 6.07 -23.67 -7.81
N ARG A 454 5.49 -23.78 -6.62
CA ARG A 454 4.29 -24.59 -6.38
C ARG A 454 3.11 -24.16 -7.26
N ASN A 455 2.92 -22.86 -7.47
CA ASN A 455 1.85 -22.35 -8.31
C ASN A 455 2.11 -22.63 -9.78
N ALA A 456 3.36 -22.57 -10.25
CA ALA A 456 3.69 -23.01 -11.61
C ALA A 456 3.39 -24.51 -11.80
N GLU A 457 3.77 -25.35 -10.84
CA GLU A 457 3.44 -26.78 -10.84
C GLU A 457 1.91 -27.01 -10.84
N LEU A 458 1.17 -26.29 -10.00
CA LEU A 458 -0.30 -26.37 -9.92
C LEU A 458 -0.98 -26.03 -11.26
N ASN A 459 -0.35 -25.16 -12.06
CA ASN A 459 -0.83 -24.76 -13.38
C ASN A 459 -0.18 -25.55 -14.53
N ASN A 460 0.51 -26.66 -14.25
CA ASN A 460 1.18 -27.51 -15.23
C ASN A 460 2.23 -26.76 -16.09
N ILE A 461 2.90 -25.76 -15.53
CA ILE A 461 3.95 -25.00 -16.21
C ILE A 461 5.30 -25.67 -15.91
N PRO A 462 6.00 -26.21 -16.92
CA PRO A 462 7.25 -26.92 -16.68
C PRO A 462 8.39 -25.98 -16.30
N THR A 463 9.32 -26.47 -15.48
CA THR A 463 10.52 -25.73 -15.05
C THR A 463 11.45 -25.37 -16.21
N SER A 464 11.39 -26.08 -17.33
CA SER A 464 12.10 -25.73 -18.56
C SER A 464 11.59 -24.43 -19.21
N LYS A 465 10.38 -24.00 -18.85
CA LYS A 465 9.73 -22.80 -19.37
C LYS A 465 9.71 -21.66 -18.35
N CYS A 466 9.40 -21.96 -17.09
CA CYS A 466 9.27 -20.95 -16.03
C CYS A 466 10.15 -21.31 -14.83
N THR A 467 11.07 -20.43 -14.48
CA THR A 467 11.96 -20.59 -13.30
C THR A 467 11.78 -19.43 -12.34
N PHE A 468 11.91 -19.71 -11.04
CA PHE A 468 11.88 -18.69 -9.99
C PHE A 468 13.19 -18.67 -9.24
N ARG A 469 13.80 -17.49 -9.12
CA ARG A 469 15.17 -17.30 -8.63
C ARG A 469 15.17 -16.32 -7.47
N ALA A 470 15.98 -16.64 -6.47
CA ALA A 470 16.28 -15.68 -5.40
C ALA A 470 17.20 -14.59 -5.95
N GLY A 471 16.75 -13.34 -5.86
CA GLY A 471 17.52 -12.19 -6.33
C GLY A 471 17.34 -11.01 -5.40
N THR A 472 18.45 -10.39 -5.01
CA THR A 472 18.40 -9.04 -4.43
C THR A 472 18.22 -8.04 -5.55
N ALA A 473 17.61 -6.89 -5.27
CA ALA A 473 17.49 -5.78 -6.21
C ALA A 473 18.82 -5.42 -6.90
N SER A 474 19.96 -5.61 -6.20
CA SER A 474 21.34 -5.39 -6.66
C SER A 474 21.94 -6.47 -7.58
N SER A 475 21.28 -7.61 -7.78
CA SER A 475 21.84 -8.74 -8.54
C SER A 475 20.81 -9.46 -9.43
N ILE A 476 19.72 -8.79 -9.79
CA ILE A 476 18.58 -9.37 -10.52
C ILE A 476 19.04 -9.89 -11.89
N PHE A 477 19.73 -9.06 -12.67
CA PHE A 477 20.12 -9.42 -14.03
C PHE A 477 21.44 -10.19 -14.13
N ALA A 478 22.23 -10.27 -13.05
CA ALA A 478 23.42 -11.13 -13.00
C ALA A 478 23.04 -12.62 -13.15
N SER A 479 21.84 -13.00 -12.70
CA SER A 479 21.30 -14.37 -12.86
C SER A 479 20.67 -14.63 -14.23
N VAL A 480 20.48 -13.59 -15.04
CA VAL A 480 19.72 -13.59 -16.30
C VAL A 480 20.62 -13.32 -17.51
N GLY A 481 21.75 -12.62 -17.30
CA GLY A 481 22.67 -12.12 -18.33
C GLY A 481 23.62 -13.13 -18.98
N ASN A 482 23.52 -14.44 -18.68
CA ASN A 482 24.35 -15.49 -19.30
C ASN A 482 23.84 -15.93 -20.69
N GLY A 483 23.14 -15.05 -21.42
CA GLY A 483 22.61 -15.32 -22.77
C GLY A 483 21.25 -16.02 -22.82
N GLU A 484 20.66 -16.37 -21.67
CA GLU A 484 19.32 -17.00 -21.61
C GLU A 484 18.20 -16.02 -21.99
N PHE A 485 18.37 -14.72 -21.69
CA PHE A 485 17.39 -13.68 -22.01
C PHE A 485 18.04 -12.59 -22.88
N PRO A 486 17.94 -12.70 -24.21
CA PRO A 486 18.41 -11.63 -25.10
C PRO A 486 17.56 -10.36 -24.88
N PRO A 487 18.17 -9.19 -24.57
CA PRO A 487 17.43 -7.97 -24.23
C PRO A 487 16.40 -7.56 -25.27
N GLU A 488 16.74 -7.66 -26.55
CA GLU A 488 15.89 -7.31 -27.69
C GLU A 488 14.66 -8.23 -27.87
N ARG A 489 14.62 -9.39 -27.21
CA ARG A 489 13.46 -10.30 -27.18
C ARG A 489 12.83 -10.42 -25.79
N THR A 490 13.26 -9.60 -24.83
CA THR A 490 12.84 -9.69 -23.43
C THR A 490 11.90 -8.54 -23.06
N ALA A 491 10.78 -8.88 -22.43
CA ALA A 491 9.95 -7.97 -21.67
C ALA A 491 10.29 -8.10 -20.18
N VAL A 492 10.36 -6.96 -19.48
CA VAL A 492 10.50 -6.93 -18.02
C VAL A 492 9.22 -6.38 -17.41
N VAL A 493 8.62 -7.11 -16.48
CA VAL A 493 7.55 -6.62 -15.61
C VAL A 493 8.15 -6.25 -14.25
N ILE A 494 7.77 -5.08 -13.72
CA ILE A 494 8.18 -4.62 -12.40
C ILE A 494 6.92 -4.38 -11.56
N ASP A 495 6.83 -5.04 -10.41
CA ASP A 495 5.78 -4.79 -9.40
C ASP A 495 6.38 -4.55 -8.00
N PRO A 496 7.06 -3.40 -7.79
CA PRO A 496 7.84 -3.18 -6.58
C PRO A 496 6.95 -2.79 -5.39
N PRO A 497 7.46 -2.86 -4.15
CA PRO A 497 6.76 -2.34 -2.98
C PRO A 497 6.48 -0.83 -3.09
N ARG A 498 5.64 -0.28 -2.20
CA ARG A 498 5.21 1.14 -2.20
C ARG A 498 6.33 2.20 -2.23
N LYS A 499 7.57 1.83 -1.89
CA LYS A 499 8.75 2.71 -1.95
C LYS A 499 9.33 2.86 -3.37
N GLY A 500 8.85 2.06 -4.32
CA GLY A 500 9.39 1.95 -5.67
C GLY A 500 10.66 1.10 -5.75
N CYS A 501 11.36 1.21 -6.87
CA CYS A 501 12.66 0.62 -7.12
C CYS A 501 13.77 1.37 -6.36
N ASP A 502 14.85 0.67 -6.03
CA ASP A 502 16.08 1.31 -5.57
C ASP A 502 17.02 1.61 -6.74
N GLU A 503 17.98 2.52 -6.50
CA GLU A 503 18.91 2.97 -7.53
C GLU A 503 19.73 1.82 -8.15
N PRO A 504 20.27 0.86 -7.36
CA PRO A 504 20.99 -0.29 -7.94
C PRO A 504 20.13 -1.13 -8.90
N PHE A 505 18.85 -1.31 -8.61
CA PHE A 505 17.94 -2.00 -9.53
C PHE A 505 17.79 -1.23 -10.86
N ILE A 506 17.55 0.08 -10.79
CA ILE A 506 17.40 0.93 -11.98
C ILE A 506 18.67 0.89 -12.83
N GLU A 507 19.85 0.93 -12.21
CA GLU A 507 21.13 0.84 -12.91
C GLU A 507 21.30 -0.49 -13.65
N GLN A 508 20.98 -1.63 -13.02
CA GLN A 508 21.05 -2.91 -13.70
C GLN A 508 19.98 -3.05 -14.80
N LEU A 509 18.78 -2.53 -14.59
CA LEU A 509 17.72 -2.53 -15.59
C LEU A 509 18.16 -1.75 -16.84
N VAL A 510 18.73 -0.55 -16.65
CA VAL A 510 19.26 0.27 -17.73
C VAL A 510 20.46 -0.40 -18.41
N ALA A 511 21.29 -1.15 -17.67
CA ALA A 511 22.38 -1.93 -18.24
C ALA A 511 21.89 -3.16 -19.04
N PHE A 512 20.82 -3.83 -18.58
CA PHE A 512 20.20 -4.95 -19.27
C PHE A 512 19.45 -4.49 -20.53
N LEU A 513 18.79 -3.33 -20.46
CA LEU A 513 18.15 -2.63 -21.57
C LEU A 513 17.15 -3.49 -22.39
N PRO A 514 16.13 -4.09 -21.74
CA PRO A 514 15.12 -4.92 -22.41
C PRO A 514 14.32 -4.14 -23.45
N ALA A 515 13.82 -4.82 -24.49
CA ALA A 515 12.99 -4.20 -25.53
C ALA A 515 11.73 -3.53 -24.96
N THR A 516 11.14 -4.13 -23.93
CA THR A 516 9.89 -3.67 -23.31
C THR A 516 10.01 -3.67 -21.80
N LEU A 517 9.51 -2.60 -21.19
CA LEU A 517 9.36 -2.50 -19.75
C LEU A 517 7.90 -2.20 -19.39
N VAL A 518 7.32 -2.99 -18.50
CA VAL A 518 6.01 -2.74 -17.91
C VAL A 518 6.16 -2.54 -16.42
N TYR A 519 5.88 -1.33 -15.94
CA TYR A 519 5.96 -0.98 -14.54
C TYR A 519 4.55 -0.94 -13.96
N VAL A 520 4.22 -1.90 -13.10
CA VAL A 520 2.99 -1.96 -12.30
C VAL A 520 3.26 -1.34 -10.92
N SER A 521 2.36 -0.48 -10.41
CA SER A 521 2.54 0.11 -9.10
C SER A 521 1.26 0.55 -8.41
N CYS A 522 1.17 0.22 -7.13
CA CYS A 522 0.18 0.77 -6.18
C CYS A 522 0.55 2.16 -5.62
N ASN A 523 1.73 2.70 -5.97
CA ASN A 523 2.13 4.07 -5.64
C ASN A 523 2.64 4.81 -6.90
N VAL A 524 1.70 5.48 -7.57
CA VAL A 524 1.94 6.26 -8.79
C VAL A 524 3.05 7.31 -8.66
N HIS A 525 3.29 7.86 -7.46
CA HIS A 525 4.28 8.93 -7.26
C HIS A 525 5.71 8.38 -7.31
N THR A 526 5.95 7.24 -6.66
CA THR A 526 7.25 6.54 -6.76
C THR A 526 7.44 5.91 -8.14
N GLN A 527 6.37 5.41 -8.78
CA GLN A 527 6.44 4.94 -10.16
C GLN A 527 6.88 6.07 -11.10
N ALA A 528 6.25 7.25 -11.01
CA ALA A 528 6.62 8.41 -11.82
C ALA A 528 8.10 8.78 -11.65
N ARG A 529 8.58 8.83 -10.40
CA ARG A 529 10.01 9.04 -10.08
C ARG A 529 10.91 8.04 -10.79
N ASP A 530 10.61 6.75 -10.64
CA ASP A 530 11.46 5.67 -11.14
C ASP A 530 11.45 5.63 -12.67
N VAL A 531 10.28 5.77 -13.29
CA VAL A 531 10.15 5.93 -14.74
C VAL A 531 10.96 7.13 -15.23
N GLY A 532 10.85 8.28 -14.58
CA GLY A 532 11.66 9.45 -14.89
C GLY A 532 13.17 9.21 -14.80
N SER A 533 13.63 8.47 -13.79
CA SER A 533 15.03 8.07 -13.65
C SER A 533 15.49 7.19 -14.81
N ILE A 534 14.69 6.18 -15.18
CA ILE A 534 14.96 5.27 -16.30
C ILE A 534 15.09 6.05 -17.63
N LEU A 535 14.16 6.99 -17.89
CA LEU A 535 14.18 7.81 -19.10
C LEU A 535 15.43 8.68 -19.18
N ARG A 536 15.77 9.41 -18.11
CA ARG A 536 16.98 10.27 -18.08
C ARG A 536 18.27 9.47 -18.23
N LYS A 537 18.38 8.32 -17.55
CA LYS A 537 19.58 7.48 -17.62
C LYS A 537 19.78 6.88 -19.00
N THR A 538 18.71 6.52 -19.71
CA THR A 538 18.81 6.01 -21.08
C THR A 538 19.04 7.11 -22.12
N GLN A 539 18.58 8.35 -21.89
CA GLN A 539 18.94 9.50 -22.72
C GLN A 539 20.44 9.86 -22.64
N GLY A 540 21.05 9.73 -21.45
CA GLY A 540 22.47 10.01 -21.24
C GLY A 540 23.41 8.86 -21.57
N ALA A 541 22.88 7.66 -21.81
CA ALA A 541 23.68 6.49 -22.15
C ALA A 541 24.11 6.57 -23.61
N GLY A 542 25.42 6.58 -23.88
CA GLY A 542 26.01 6.54 -25.24
C GLY A 542 25.74 5.26 -26.03
N VAL A 543 24.62 4.59 -25.77
CA VAL A 543 24.16 3.30 -26.33
C VAL A 543 23.33 3.51 -27.60
N GLY A 544 23.00 4.76 -27.94
CA GLY A 544 22.26 5.12 -29.16
C GLY A 544 20.77 4.74 -29.12
N ARG A 545 20.29 4.16 -28.01
CA ARG A 545 18.90 3.77 -27.79
C ARG A 545 18.37 4.31 -26.47
N ARG A 546 17.09 4.69 -26.42
CA ARG A 546 16.44 5.31 -25.25
C ARG A 546 15.04 4.79 -24.98
N TYR A 547 14.60 4.78 -23.73
CA TYR A 547 13.19 4.51 -23.45
C TYR A 547 12.30 5.71 -23.77
N ARG A 548 11.07 5.43 -24.21
CA ARG A 548 9.95 6.36 -24.21
C ARG A 548 8.75 5.69 -23.55
N ILE A 549 7.90 6.49 -22.91
CA ILE A 549 6.62 6.03 -22.39
C ILE A 549 5.66 5.85 -23.58
N GLU A 550 5.20 4.61 -23.79
CA GLU A 550 4.15 4.26 -24.76
C GLU A 550 2.76 4.55 -24.21
N SER A 551 2.50 4.15 -22.96
CA SER A 551 1.24 4.44 -22.30
C SER A 551 1.36 4.44 -20.79
N ILE A 552 0.41 5.13 -20.15
CA ILE A 552 0.19 5.13 -18.71
C ILE A 552 -1.31 4.90 -18.50
N ARG A 553 -1.68 4.00 -17.59
CA ARG A 553 -3.10 3.70 -17.33
C ARG A 553 -3.34 3.36 -15.86
N GLY A 554 -4.41 3.90 -15.29
CA GLY A 554 -4.89 3.53 -13.97
C GLY A 554 -5.74 2.25 -13.96
N PHE A 555 -5.75 1.55 -12.84
CA PHE A 555 -6.62 0.42 -12.51
C PHE A 555 -7.24 0.64 -11.14
N ASP A 556 -8.55 0.47 -11.06
CA ASP A 556 -9.26 0.58 -9.80
C ASP A 556 -9.21 -0.72 -8.99
N LEU A 557 -8.08 -0.99 -8.32
CA LEU A 557 -7.99 -2.12 -7.39
C LEU A 557 -8.72 -1.86 -6.06
N PHE A 558 -9.04 -0.59 -5.76
CA PHE A 558 -9.62 -0.19 -4.48
C PHE A 558 -10.82 0.76 -4.68
N PRO A 559 -11.95 0.26 -5.24
CA PRO A 559 -13.16 1.05 -5.35
C PRO A 559 -13.58 1.67 -4.01
N GLN A 560 -14.24 2.82 -4.07
CA GLN A 560 -14.65 3.63 -2.91
C GLN A 560 -13.50 4.30 -2.14
N THR A 561 -12.26 4.17 -2.62
CA THR A 561 -11.07 4.83 -2.07
C THR A 561 -10.38 5.71 -3.11
N ALA A 562 -9.49 6.58 -2.67
CA ALA A 562 -8.64 7.37 -3.56
C ALA A 562 -7.46 6.60 -4.17
N HIS A 563 -7.16 5.39 -3.69
CA HIS A 563 -6.03 4.61 -4.20
C HIS A 563 -6.25 4.18 -5.65
N VAL A 564 -5.19 4.28 -6.45
CA VAL A 564 -5.14 3.84 -7.84
C VAL A 564 -3.88 3.00 -8.03
N GLU A 565 -4.04 1.83 -8.64
CA GLU A 565 -2.92 1.09 -9.20
C GLU A 565 -2.66 1.60 -10.60
N SER A 566 -1.43 1.57 -11.09
CA SER A 566 -1.11 2.09 -12.42
C SER A 566 -0.13 1.18 -13.14
N VAL A 567 -0.25 1.17 -14.46
CA VAL A 567 0.68 0.48 -15.36
C VAL A 567 1.28 1.51 -16.29
N ALA A 568 2.61 1.62 -16.31
CA ALA A 568 3.36 2.42 -17.26
C ALA A 568 4.14 1.48 -18.20
N VAL A 569 3.95 1.64 -19.51
CA VAL A 569 4.59 0.82 -20.53
C VAL A 569 5.66 1.68 -21.21
N LEU A 570 6.91 1.21 -21.20
CA LEU A 570 8.04 1.86 -21.84
C LEU A 570 8.60 0.96 -22.94
N ARG A 571 8.97 1.59 -24.06
CA ARG A 571 9.59 0.93 -25.21
C ARG A 571 10.95 1.51 -25.50
N LEU A 572 11.87 0.64 -25.89
CA LEU A 572 13.20 1.03 -26.30
C LEU A 572 13.18 1.48 -27.76
N TYR A 573 13.70 2.68 -28.02
CA TYR A 573 13.90 3.29 -29.34
C TYR A 573 15.35 3.29 -29.71
#